data_AF-A0A1R4B3C8-F1
#
_entry.id   AF-A0A1R4B3C8-F1
#
_cell.length_a   1.000
_cell.length_b   1.000
_cell.length_c   1.000
_cell.angle_alpha   90.00
_cell.angle_beta   90.00
_cell.angle_gamma   90.00
#
_symmetry.space_group_name_H-M   'P 1'
#
loop_
_entity.id
_entity.type
_entity.pdbx_description
1 polymer ?
#
loop_
_entity_poly.entity_id
_entity_poly.type
_entity_poly.pdbx_seq_one_letter_code
_entity_poly.pdbx_strand_id
1 'polypeptide(L)'
;MNQITFKHIETSRTITMDINLKMLKSFGREVFIQDSAVLFLFERFFTHKNVFVEYSDIASIVREKKSTFHMEDCADSIIANKYIFKSRNILKNLMIDDFIVTVRGVGYKVSNKWLPVSGKSKDEDQKDVFLNTITNIIQDSIKYSEAAEISHDRSGFSFIKPNKEKALEHFSRIDDCYHSFLDCYSEPGNSIELLELREKITKVLLYVIYWRVGDSLTDDKFRSDYKNELNILLRQLKQAVDLIK
;
A
#
# COMPACT_ATOMS: atom_id res chain seq x y z
N MET A 1 4.42 9.05 -7.05
CA MET A 1 5.05 9.27 -5.73
C MET A 1 6.28 10.14 -5.95
N ASN A 2 6.27 11.40 -5.53
CA ASN A 2 7.36 12.34 -5.86
C ASN A 2 8.38 12.51 -4.72
N GLN A 3 8.01 12.08 -3.51
CA GLN A 3 8.88 12.09 -2.34
C GLN A 3 8.87 10.70 -1.69
N ILE A 4 10.06 10.21 -1.36
CA ILE A 4 10.25 8.92 -0.67
C ILE A 4 11.03 9.19 0.61
N THR A 5 10.49 8.79 1.75
CA THR A 5 11.10 9.03 3.06
C THR A 5 11.51 7.72 3.70
N PHE A 6 12.66 7.70 4.37
CA PHE A 6 13.10 6.62 5.25
C PHE A 6 13.31 7.16 6.66
N LYS A 7 13.09 6.32 7.67
CA LYS A 7 13.31 6.60 9.08
C LYS A 7 14.28 5.58 9.66
N HIS A 8 15.26 6.07 10.38
CA HIS A 8 16.20 5.27 11.15
C HIS A 8 15.52 4.73 12.41
N ILE A 9 15.64 3.43 12.67
CA ILE A 9 14.98 2.73 13.78
C ILE A 9 15.42 3.29 15.15
N GLU A 10 16.72 3.37 15.39
CA GLU A 10 17.26 3.75 16.71
C GLU A 10 17.19 5.25 17.00
N THR A 11 17.46 6.10 16.01
CA THR A 11 17.65 7.55 16.22
C THR A 11 16.42 8.37 15.83
N SER A 12 15.36 7.72 15.33
CA SER A 12 14.19 8.37 14.71
C SER A 12 14.53 9.35 13.58
N ARG A 13 15.76 9.28 13.04
CA ARG A 13 16.20 10.20 11.99
C ARG A 13 15.48 9.95 10.68
N THR A 14 15.03 10.98 9.98
CA THR A 14 14.40 10.84 8.67
C THR A 14 15.30 11.35 7.55
N ILE A 15 15.24 10.67 6.41
CA ILE A 15 15.80 11.13 5.15
C ILE A 15 14.72 11.08 4.08
N THR A 16 14.51 12.19 3.39
CA THR A 16 13.51 12.31 2.33
C THR A 16 14.20 12.64 1.02
N MET A 17 13.94 11.83 -0.01
CA MET A 17 14.32 12.11 -1.38
C MET A 17 13.14 12.76 -2.11
N ASP A 18 13.36 13.93 -2.70
CA ASP A 18 12.44 14.57 -3.64
C ASP A 18 13.00 14.40 -5.06
N ILE A 19 12.31 13.60 -5.87
CA ILE A 19 12.75 13.23 -7.22
C ILE A 19 12.63 14.43 -8.17
N ASN A 20 11.58 15.25 -8.02
CA ASN A 20 11.32 16.40 -8.90
C ASN A 20 12.33 17.52 -8.66
N LEU A 21 12.60 17.80 -7.39
CA LEU A 21 13.55 18.83 -6.98
C LEU A 21 15.00 18.31 -6.97
N LYS A 22 15.21 17.01 -7.26
CA LYS A 22 16.52 16.34 -7.29
C LYS A 22 17.31 16.58 -6.00
N MET A 23 16.66 16.45 -4.85
CA MET A 23 17.29 16.78 -3.57
C MET A 23 17.03 15.72 -2.49
N LEU A 24 17.92 15.71 -1.51
CA LEU A 24 17.79 14.96 -0.28
C LEU A 24 17.64 15.92 0.90
N LYS A 25 16.70 15.61 1.80
CA LYS A 25 16.42 16.39 3.01
C LYS A 25 16.57 15.51 4.25
N SER A 26 17.17 16.06 5.30
CA SER A 26 17.29 15.43 6.62
C SER A 26 17.53 16.51 7.67
N PHE A 27 16.72 16.55 8.75
CA PHE A 27 16.88 17.47 9.90
C PHE A 27 17.22 18.93 9.55
N GLY A 28 16.42 19.54 8.67
CA GLY A 28 16.61 20.94 8.27
C GLY A 28 17.82 21.18 7.38
N ARG A 29 18.51 20.13 6.94
CA ARG A 29 19.54 20.20 5.89
C ARG A 29 18.97 19.70 4.58
N GLU A 30 19.36 20.36 3.50
CA GLU A 30 18.96 20.03 2.15
C GLU A 30 20.20 19.99 1.26
N VAL A 31 20.30 18.97 0.41
CA VAL A 31 21.39 18.83 -0.56
C VAL A 31 20.80 18.55 -1.93
N PHE A 32 21.12 19.40 -2.90
CA PHE A 32 20.79 19.20 -4.30
C PHE A 32 21.78 18.23 -4.96
N ILE A 33 21.25 17.28 -5.72
CA ILE A 33 22.04 16.27 -6.43
C ILE A 33 22.20 16.71 -7.89
N GLN A 34 23.39 17.21 -8.22
CA GLN A 34 23.72 17.65 -9.59
C GLN A 34 24.15 16.49 -10.49
N ASP A 35 24.77 15.44 -9.93
CA ASP A 35 25.26 14.29 -10.69
C ASP A 35 24.10 13.34 -11.03
N SER A 36 23.69 13.31 -12.30
CA SER A 36 22.59 12.49 -12.83
C SER A 36 22.69 11.00 -12.47
N ALA A 37 23.90 10.44 -12.52
CA ALA A 37 24.12 9.03 -12.18
C ALA A 37 23.89 8.80 -10.68
N VAL A 38 24.33 9.73 -9.83
CA VAL A 38 24.13 9.65 -8.37
C VAL A 38 22.66 9.80 -8.01
N LEU A 39 21.93 10.70 -8.67
CA LEU A 39 20.48 10.85 -8.50
C LEU A 39 19.76 9.53 -8.80
N PHE A 40 20.09 8.90 -9.93
CA PHE A 40 19.47 7.64 -10.35
C PHE A 40 19.80 6.48 -9.39
N LEU A 41 21.02 6.46 -8.85
CA LEU A 41 21.40 5.49 -7.82
C LEU A 41 20.58 5.69 -6.54
N PHE A 42 20.40 6.93 -6.10
CA PHE A 42 19.51 7.22 -4.96
C PHE A 42 18.07 6.80 -5.25
N GLU A 43 17.55 7.10 -6.44
CA GLU A 43 16.20 6.68 -6.83
C GLU A 43 16.06 5.16 -6.76
N ARG A 44 17.07 4.41 -7.22
CA ARG A 44 17.09 2.95 -7.14
C ARG A 44 17.08 2.45 -5.69
N PHE A 45 17.89 3.04 -4.82
CA PHE A 45 17.95 2.68 -3.39
C PHE A 45 16.67 3.05 -2.62
N PHE A 46 16.02 4.16 -2.98
CA PHE A 46 14.81 4.62 -2.30
C PHE A 46 13.54 3.93 -2.80
N THR A 47 13.48 3.53 -4.07
CA THR A 47 12.25 2.99 -4.67
C THR A 47 12.05 1.50 -4.41
N HIS A 48 13.14 0.71 -4.39
CA HIS A 48 13.00 -0.74 -4.23
C HIS A 48 13.35 -1.23 -2.83
N LYS A 49 12.32 -1.59 -2.08
CA LYS A 49 12.42 -2.15 -0.72
C LYS A 49 13.31 -3.42 -0.75
N ASN A 50 14.34 -3.46 0.09
CA ASN A 50 15.28 -4.58 0.23
C ASN A 50 16.11 -4.94 -1.01
N VAL A 51 16.24 -4.05 -2.01
CA VAL A 51 17.01 -4.38 -3.20
C VAL A 51 18.50 -4.29 -2.93
N PHE A 52 19.11 -5.46 -3.06
CA PHE A 52 20.52 -5.63 -3.32
C PHE A 52 20.80 -5.18 -4.77
N VAL A 53 21.75 -4.26 -4.94
CA VAL A 53 22.16 -3.71 -6.23
C VAL A 53 23.57 -4.20 -6.53
N GLU A 54 23.72 -4.91 -7.65
CA GLU A 54 25.00 -5.48 -8.07
C GLU A 54 25.96 -4.41 -8.60
N TYR A 55 27.26 -4.71 -8.60
CA TYR A 55 28.26 -3.82 -9.22
C TYR A 55 27.99 -3.57 -10.70
N SER A 56 27.57 -4.60 -11.43
CA SER A 56 27.18 -4.57 -12.85
C SER A 56 26.03 -3.58 -13.09
N ASP A 57 24.98 -3.65 -12.29
CA ASP A 57 23.82 -2.75 -12.38
C ASP A 57 24.22 -1.29 -12.15
N ILE A 58 25.02 -1.02 -11.11
CA ILE A 58 25.51 0.33 -10.81
C ILE A 58 26.36 0.85 -11.95
N ALA A 59 27.26 0.01 -12.49
CA ALA A 59 28.12 0.39 -13.60
C ALA A 59 27.30 0.66 -14.87
N SER A 60 26.27 -0.13 -15.16
CA SER A 60 25.34 0.11 -16.27
C SER A 60 24.64 1.46 -16.13
N ILE A 61 24.06 1.74 -14.96
CA ILE A 61 23.40 3.03 -14.67
C ILE A 61 24.37 4.20 -14.89
N VAL A 62 25.61 4.06 -14.41
CA VAL A 62 26.61 5.12 -14.55
C VAL A 62 26.98 5.33 -16.02
N ARG A 63 27.22 4.26 -16.79
CA ARG A 63 27.57 4.33 -18.22
C ARG A 63 26.42 4.86 -19.07
N GLU A 64 25.17 4.60 -18.71
CA GLU A 64 23.99 5.17 -19.38
C GLU A 64 23.83 6.67 -19.10
N LYS A 65 24.08 7.09 -17.85
CA LYS A 65 23.83 8.48 -17.40
C LYS A 65 25.03 9.41 -17.58
N LYS A 66 26.20 8.89 -17.96
CA LYS A 66 27.42 9.65 -18.27
C LYS A 66 27.90 9.29 -19.67
N SER A 67 28.43 10.28 -20.38
CA SER A 67 29.15 10.07 -21.64
C SER A 67 30.17 8.92 -21.50
N THR A 68 30.05 7.91 -22.36
CA THR A 68 30.84 6.65 -22.37
C THR A 68 32.34 6.84 -22.58
N PHE A 69 32.77 8.02 -23.01
CA PHE A 69 34.11 8.31 -23.53
C PHE A 69 35.30 8.03 -22.60
N HIS A 70 35.09 7.68 -21.32
CA HIS A 70 36.17 7.38 -20.36
C HIS A 70 35.92 6.18 -19.43
N MET A 71 34.94 5.31 -19.72
CA MET A 71 34.56 4.20 -18.81
C MET A 71 34.40 2.83 -19.47
N GLU A 72 34.72 2.69 -20.76
CA GLU A 72 34.57 1.43 -21.49
C GLU A 72 35.49 0.32 -20.96
N ASP A 73 36.74 0.65 -20.60
CA ASP A 73 37.73 -0.33 -20.12
C ASP A 73 37.79 -0.46 -18.58
N CYS A 74 36.90 0.20 -17.84
CA CYS A 74 36.95 0.21 -16.38
C CYS A 74 36.07 -0.90 -15.80
N ALA A 75 36.63 -1.71 -14.89
CA ALA A 75 35.89 -2.78 -14.22
C ALA A 75 34.67 -2.25 -13.45
N ASP A 76 33.56 -2.97 -13.50
CA ASP A 76 32.28 -2.58 -12.89
C ASP A 76 32.42 -2.26 -11.39
N SER A 77 33.24 -3.05 -10.69
CA SER A 77 33.52 -2.84 -9.26
C SER A 77 34.18 -1.49 -8.99
N ILE A 78 35.07 -1.01 -9.86
CA ILE A 78 35.75 0.28 -9.70
C ILE A 78 34.74 1.43 -9.90
N ILE A 79 33.93 1.34 -10.96
CA ILE A 79 32.88 2.32 -11.26
C ILE A 79 31.89 2.38 -10.09
N ALA A 80 31.40 1.22 -9.64
CA ALA A 80 30.44 1.15 -8.56
C ALA A 80 30.98 1.70 -7.24
N ASN A 81 32.21 1.32 -6.85
CA ASN A 81 32.86 1.87 -5.65
C ASN A 81 32.98 3.39 -5.69
N LYS A 82 33.40 3.96 -6.84
CA LYS A 82 33.56 5.41 -7.01
C LYS A 82 32.23 6.15 -6.84
N TYR A 83 31.16 5.65 -7.43
CA TYR A 83 29.87 6.32 -7.38
C TYR A 83 29.15 6.12 -6.05
N ILE A 84 29.29 4.96 -5.41
CA ILE A 84 28.78 4.77 -4.04
C ILE A 84 29.55 5.61 -3.03
N PHE A 85 30.86 5.80 -3.21
CA PHE A 85 31.62 6.74 -2.38
C PHE A 85 31.09 8.17 -2.52
N LYS A 86 30.80 8.63 -3.75
CA LYS A 86 30.14 9.92 -3.98
C LYS A 86 28.78 10.01 -3.29
N SER A 87 27.94 8.99 -3.43
CA SER A 87 26.61 8.95 -2.78
C SER A 87 26.72 9.01 -1.26
N ARG A 88 27.65 8.24 -0.66
CA ARG A 88 27.90 8.28 0.79
C ARG A 88 28.39 9.65 1.26
N ASN A 89 29.23 10.33 0.49
CA ASN A 89 29.66 11.69 0.85
C ASN A 89 28.48 12.69 0.86
N ILE A 90 27.54 12.56 -0.07
CA ILE A 90 26.31 13.37 -0.06
C ILE A 90 25.47 13.08 1.19
N LEU A 91 25.30 11.81 1.55
CA LEU A 91 24.59 11.40 2.76
C LEU A 91 25.28 11.90 4.03
N LYS A 92 26.62 11.90 4.06
CA LYS A 92 27.40 12.42 5.18
C LYS A 92 27.18 13.92 5.41
N ASN A 93 26.98 14.71 4.35
CA ASN A 93 26.61 16.13 4.49
C ASN A 93 25.25 16.30 5.20
N LEU A 94 24.38 15.30 5.10
CA LEU A 94 23.09 15.19 5.79
C LEU A 94 23.18 14.47 7.15
N MET A 95 24.40 14.23 7.67
CA MET A 95 24.67 13.51 8.92
C MET A 95 24.13 12.07 8.91
N ILE A 96 24.24 11.40 7.76
CA ILE A 96 23.79 10.01 7.56
C ILE A 96 24.98 9.19 7.07
N ASP A 97 25.48 8.30 7.92
CA ASP A 97 26.71 7.54 7.66
C ASP A 97 26.43 6.10 7.22
N ASP A 98 25.29 5.53 7.58
CA ASP A 98 25.04 4.10 7.53
C ASP A 98 23.92 3.69 6.57
N PHE A 99 23.38 4.60 5.76
CA PHE A 99 22.25 4.31 4.87
C PHE A 99 22.59 3.27 3.79
N ILE A 100 23.78 3.36 3.17
CA ILE A 100 24.23 2.42 2.13
C ILE A 100 25.30 1.50 2.72
N VAL A 101 25.06 0.19 2.73
CA VAL A 101 26.01 -0.83 3.23
C VAL A 101 26.57 -1.68 2.10
N THR A 102 27.83 -2.09 2.26
CA THR A 102 28.53 -2.92 1.27
C THR A 102 28.25 -4.40 1.52
N VAL A 103 27.93 -5.14 0.47
CA VAL A 103 27.90 -6.61 0.46
C VAL A 103 29.15 -7.08 -0.27
N ARG A 104 30.12 -7.63 0.49
CA ARG A 104 31.46 -7.93 -0.02
C ARG A 104 31.42 -8.84 -1.24
N GLY A 105 32.08 -8.42 -2.31
CA GLY A 105 32.24 -9.21 -3.54
C GLY A 105 31.04 -9.18 -4.48
N VAL A 106 29.93 -8.51 -4.12
CA VAL A 106 28.71 -8.56 -4.92
C VAL A 106 28.16 -7.16 -5.24
N GLY A 107 28.07 -6.25 -4.26
CA GLY A 107 27.41 -4.96 -4.47
C GLY A 107 27.05 -4.20 -3.20
N TYR A 108 25.90 -3.54 -3.22
CA TYR A 108 25.42 -2.68 -2.12
C TYR A 108 23.93 -2.82 -1.88
N LYS A 109 23.50 -2.45 -0.67
CA LYS A 109 22.08 -2.38 -0.32
C LYS A 109 21.83 -1.24 0.67
N VAL A 110 20.56 -0.90 0.85
CA VAL A 110 20.14 -0.03 1.97
C VAL A 110 20.29 -0.80 3.28
N SER A 111 20.76 -0.12 4.32
CA SER A 111 20.89 -0.68 5.66
C SER A 111 19.51 -1.01 6.24
N ASN A 112 19.41 -2.17 6.88
CA ASN A 112 18.19 -2.61 7.57
C ASN A 112 17.81 -1.67 8.74
N LYS A 113 18.70 -0.77 9.16
CA LYS A 113 18.42 0.27 10.17
C LYS A 113 17.50 1.38 9.65
N TRP A 114 17.32 1.48 8.34
CA TRP A 114 16.50 2.50 7.70
C TRP A 114 15.27 1.84 7.09
N LEU A 115 14.10 2.18 7.61
CA LEU A 115 12.83 1.68 7.12
C LEU A 115 12.14 2.77 6.28
N PRO A 116 11.53 2.42 5.14
CA PRO A 116 10.75 3.39 4.39
C PRO A 116 9.60 3.87 5.29
N VAL A 117 9.54 5.18 5.51
CA VAL A 117 8.34 5.83 6.01
C VAL A 117 7.41 5.83 4.81
N SER A 118 6.36 5.03 4.86
CA SER A 118 5.20 5.20 4.01
C SER A 118 4.85 6.69 4.07
N GLY A 119 5.13 7.40 2.97
CA GLY A 119 4.86 8.83 2.88
C GLY A 119 3.41 9.08 3.28
N LYS A 120 3.18 10.17 4.02
CA LYS A 120 1.86 10.73 4.31
C LYS A 120 1.09 10.87 2.98
N SER A 121 0.32 9.84 2.66
CA SER A 121 -0.83 9.76 1.73
C SER A 121 -1.42 8.34 1.76
N LYS A 122 -0.61 7.30 2.04
CA LYS A 122 -1.07 5.90 2.03
C LYS A 122 -2.22 5.60 2.99
N ASP A 123 -2.36 6.35 4.07
CA ASP A 123 -3.33 6.04 5.12
C ASP A 123 -4.76 6.44 4.74
N GLU A 124 -4.94 7.68 4.30
CA GLU A 124 -6.20 8.14 3.70
C GLU A 124 -6.47 7.41 2.38
N ASP A 125 -5.44 7.20 1.54
CA ASP A 125 -5.58 6.47 0.27
C ASP A 125 -6.01 5.01 0.50
N GLN A 126 -5.51 4.30 1.53
CA GLN A 126 -5.91 2.91 1.82
C GLN A 126 -7.29 2.81 2.48
N LYS A 127 -7.61 3.71 3.43
CA LYS A 127 -8.96 3.78 4.01
C LYS A 127 -9.98 4.07 2.92
N ASP A 128 -9.69 5.00 2.02
CA ASP A 128 -10.55 5.34 0.89
C ASP A 128 -10.66 4.18 -0.10
N VAL A 129 -9.55 3.51 -0.46
CA VAL A 129 -9.58 2.34 -1.36
C VAL A 129 -10.41 1.21 -0.75
N PHE A 130 -10.24 0.94 0.55
CA PHE A 130 -11.02 -0.05 1.27
C PHE A 130 -12.52 0.32 1.29
N LEU A 131 -12.85 1.53 1.72
CA LEU A 131 -14.24 2.00 1.80
C LEU A 131 -14.90 2.05 0.42
N ASN A 132 -14.19 2.46 -0.62
CA ASN A 132 -14.69 2.47 -2.00
C ASN A 132 -14.95 1.05 -2.51
N THR A 133 -14.03 0.11 -2.22
CA THR A 133 -14.20 -1.30 -2.61
C THR A 133 -15.46 -1.89 -1.98
N ILE A 134 -15.64 -1.73 -0.66
CA ILE A 134 -16.82 -2.22 0.04
C ILE A 134 -18.10 -1.50 -0.43
N THR A 135 -18.04 -0.19 -0.65
CA THR A 135 -19.16 0.59 -1.18
C THR A 135 -19.62 0.04 -2.53
N ASN A 136 -18.68 -0.24 -3.44
CA ASN A 136 -19.01 -0.79 -4.76
C ASN A 136 -19.64 -2.18 -4.66
N ILE A 137 -19.14 -3.06 -3.78
CA ILE A 137 -19.72 -4.40 -3.57
C ILE A 137 -21.14 -4.31 -3.01
N ILE A 138 -21.38 -3.38 -2.08
CA ILE A 138 -22.72 -3.13 -1.54
C ILE A 138 -23.66 -2.59 -2.63
N GLN A 139 -23.21 -1.65 -3.46
CA GLN A 139 -23.99 -1.12 -4.58
C GLN A 139 -24.30 -2.20 -5.62
N ASP A 140 -23.32 -3.03 -5.97
CA ASP A 140 -23.49 -4.17 -6.86
C ASP A 140 -24.54 -5.16 -6.33
N SER A 141 -24.52 -5.40 -5.01
CA SER A 141 -25.48 -6.28 -4.34
C SER A 141 -26.90 -5.69 -4.29
N ILE A 142 -27.04 -4.40 -4.01
CA ILE A 142 -28.34 -3.70 -4.05
C ILE A 142 -28.90 -3.75 -5.48
N LYS A 143 -28.08 -3.40 -6.49
CA LYS A 143 -28.48 -3.45 -7.89
C LYS A 143 -28.85 -4.86 -8.33
N TYR A 144 -28.09 -5.86 -7.90
CA TYR A 144 -28.44 -7.25 -8.14
C TYR A 144 -29.81 -7.57 -7.56
N SER A 145 -30.07 -7.14 -6.31
CA SER A 145 -31.34 -7.38 -5.64
C SER A 145 -32.51 -6.79 -6.41
N GLU A 146 -32.37 -5.67 -7.11
CA GLU A 146 -33.47 -5.09 -7.90
C GLU A 146 -33.93 -5.99 -9.07
N ALA A 147 -33.01 -6.74 -9.66
CA ALA A 147 -33.27 -7.62 -10.80
C ALA A 147 -33.54 -9.08 -10.43
N ALA A 148 -33.28 -9.46 -9.18
CA ALA A 148 -33.30 -10.85 -8.78
C ALA A 148 -34.68 -11.33 -8.33
N GLU A 149 -35.05 -12.52 -8.77
CA GLU A 149 -36.23 -13.22 -8.29
C GLU A 149 -36.10 -13.52 -6.79
N ILE A 150 -37.12 -13.12 -6.01
CA ILE A 150 -37.21 -13.45 -4.60
C ILE A 150 -37.94 -14.78 -4.48
N SER A 151 -37.31 -15.71 -3.79
CA SER A 151 -37.91 -16.98 -3.44
C SER A 151 -38.57 -16.88 -2.08
N HIS A 152 -39.79 -17.39 -1.97
CA HIS A 152 -40.51 -17.50 -0.70
C HIS A 152 -40.56 -18.97 -0.29
N ASP A 153 -40.00 -19.28 0.88
CA ASP A 153 -40.06 -20.60 1.47
C ASP A 153 -41.36 -20.80 2.27
N ARG A 154 -41.78 -22.05 2.41
CA ARG A 154 -42.95 -22.47 3.19
C ARG A 154 -42.80 -22.16 4.68
N SER A 155 -41.58 -21.91 5.15
CA SER A 155 -41.27 -21.47 6.51
C SER A 155 -41.63 -20.00 6.78
N GLY A 156 -42.06 -19.24 5.76
CA GLY A 156 -42.31 -17.79 5.86
C GLY A 156 -41.07 -16.93 5.60
N PHE A 157 -39.94 -17.53 5.22
CA PHE A 157 -38.73 -16.79 4.88
C PHE A 157 -38.69 -16.44 3.39
N SER A 158 -38.29 -15.21 3.11
CA SER A 158 -37.97 -14.72 1.77
C SER A 158 -36.46 -14.67 1.62
N PHE A 159 -35.94 -15.07 0.47
CA PHE A 159 -34.50 -15.05 0.17
C PHE A 159 -34.22 -14.78 -1.30
N ILE A 160 -33.05 -14.22 -1.57
CA ILE A 160 -32.51 -14.10 -2.93
C ILE A 160 -31.49 -15.21 -3.13
N LYS A 161 -31.62 -15.99 -4.19
CA LYS A 161 -30.70 -17.10 -4.47
C LYS A 161 -29.36 -16.60 -5.05
N PRO A 162 -28.21 -16.83 -4.40
CA PRO A 162 -26.91 -16.36 -4.86
C PRO A 162 -26.56 -16.84 -6.28
N ASN A 163 -26.14 -15.89 -7.11
CA ASN A 163 -25.36 -16.21 -8.29
C ASN A 163 -23.95 -16.58 -7.80
N LYS A 164 -23.57 -17.85 -8.00
CA LYS A 164 -22.32 -18.41 -7.50
C LYS A 164 -21.09 -17.62 -7.95
N GLU A 165 -21.05 -17.15 -9.20
CA GLU A 165 -19.93 -16.40 -9.74
C GLU A 165 -19.80 -15.04 -9.05
N LYS A 166 -20.92 -14.31 -8.92
CA LYS A 166 -20.94 -13.02 -8.20
C LYS A 166 -20.57 -13.15 -6.73
N ALA A 167 -21.06 -14.20 -6.06
CA ALA A 167 -20.74 -14.44 -4.65
C ALA A 167 -19.23 -14.71 -4.45
N LEU A 168 -18.61 -15.50 -5.35
CA LEU A 168 -17.17 -15.75 -5.32
C LEU A 168 -16.36 -14.49 -5.64
N GLU A 169 -16.80 -13.70 -6.63
CA GLU A 169 -16.17 -12.42 -6.97
C GLU A 169 -16.19 -11.46 -5.76
N HIS A 170 -17.36 -11.29 -5.12
CA HIS A 170 -17.48 -10.44 -3.94
C HIS A 170 -16.65 -10.94 -2.76
N PHE A 171 -16.60 -12.26 -2.53
CA PHE A 171 -15.73 -12.83 -1.50
C PHE A 171 -14.26 -12.49 -1.75
N SER A 172 -13.74 -12.77 -2.96
CA SER A 172 -12.35 -12.48 -3.32
C SER A 172 -12.03 -11.00 -3.14
N ARG A 173 -12.88 -10.11 -3.64
CA ARG A 173 -12.66 -8.66 -3.55
C ARG A 173 -12.64 -8.16 -2.10
N ILE A 174 -13.50 -8.71 -1.23
CA ILE A 174 -13.49 -8.38 0.20
C ILE A 174 -12.23 -8.93 0.87
N ASP A 175 -11.90 -10.19 0.61
CA ASP A 175 -10.72 -10.85 1.19
C ASP A 175 -9.43 -10.10 0.83
N ASP A 176 -9.22 -9.81 -0.45
CA ASP A 176 -8.06 -9.07 -0.96
C ASP A 176 -7.95 -7.67 -0.34
N CYS A 177 -9.07 -6.92 -0.31
CA CYS A 177 -9.06 -5.56 0.23
C CYS A 177 -8.88 -5.53 1.75
N TYR A 178 -9.45 -6.50 2.47
CA TYR A 178 -9.32 -6.60 3.92
C TYR A 178 -7.91 -7.03 4.33
N HIS A 179 -7.30 -7.97 3.61
CA HIS A 179 -5.90 -8.33 3.81
C HIS A 179 -4.96 -7.14 3.56
N SER A 180 -5.14 -6.42 2.44
CA SER A 180 -4.35 -5.22 2.16
C SER A 180 -4.54 -4.14 3.22
N PHE A 181 -5.73 -4.04 3.82
CA PHE A 181 -6.02 -3.11 4.90
C PHE A 181 -5.29 -3.54 6.18
N LEU A 182 -5.39 -4.81 6.57
CA LEU A 182 -4.71 -5.33 7.77
C LEU A 182 -3.18 -5.20 7.71
N ASP A 183 -2.58 -5.36 6.52
CA ASP A 183 -1.14 -5.14 6.31
C ASP A 183 -0.70 -3.72 6.69
N CYS A 184 -1.61 -2.75 6.62
CA CYS A 184 -1.33 -1.35 6.96
C CYS A 184 -1.66 -1.01 8.42
N TYR A 185 -2.68 -1.66 9.00
CA TYR A 185 -3.25 -1.23 10.29
C TYR A 185 -3.08 -2.20 11.46
N SER A 186 -2.44 -3.36 11.25
CA SER A 186 -2.27 -4.41 12.27
C SER A 186 -1.24 -4.09 13.38
N GLU A 187 -0.74 -2.86 13.44
CA GLU A 187 0.19 -2.44 14.48
C GLU A 187 -0.48 -2.37 15.88
N PRO A 188 0.28 -2.58 16.97
CA PRO A 188 -0.23 -2.45 18.33
C PRO A 188 -0.79 -1.04 18.59
N GLY A 189 -2.09 -0.95 18.84
CA GLY A 189 -2.78 0.33 19.07
C GLY A 189 -4.19 0.41 18.47
N ASN A 190 -4.48 -0.44 17.49
CA ASN A 190 -5.78 -0.51 16.78
C ASN A 190 -6.58 -1.80 17.09
N SER A 191 -6.20 -2.56 18.13
CA SER A 191 -6.72 -3.92 18.32
C SER A 191 -8.22 -3.99 18.57
N ILE A 192 -8.81 -2.99 19.22
CA ILE A 192 -10.26 -2.96 19.51
C ILE A 192 -11.01 -2.55 18.25
N GLU A 193 -10.54 -1.52 17.58
CA GLU A 193 -11.11 -0.96 16.35
C GLU A 193 -11.07 -2.00 15.21
N LEU A 194 -9.99 -2.78 15.10
CA LEU A 194 -9.88 -3.89 14.14
C LEU A 194 -10.84 -5.04 14.46
N LEU A 195 -11.11 -5.32 15.74
CA LEU A 195 -12.11 -6.33 16.14
C LEU A 195 -13.52 -5.88 15.77
N GLU A 196 -13.84 -4.60 15.99
CA GLU A 196 -15.12 -4.01 15.58
C GLU A 196 -15.26 -4.03 14.05
N LEU A 197 -14.22 -3.61 13.32
CA LEU A 197 -14.20 -3.64 11.86
C LEU A 197 -14.43 -5.05 11.31
N ARG A 198 -13.77 -6.06 11.90
CA ARG A 198 -13.96 -7.47 11.53
C ARG A 198 -15.42 -7.90 11.67
N GLU A 199 -16.08 -7.53 12.77
CA GLU A 199 -17.50 -7.87 12.98
C GLU A 199 -18.39 -7.26 11.89
N LYS A 200 -18.15 -5.99 11.53
CA LYS A 200 -18.90 -5.30 10.49
C LYS A 200 -18.66 -5.89 9.09
N ILE A 201 -17.41 -6.20 8.75
CA ILE A 201 -17.07 -6.84 7.47
C ILE A 201 -17.67 -8.25 7.37
N THR A 202 -17.65 -9.02 8.47
CA THR A 202 -18.29 -10.33 8.50
C THR A 202 -19.79 -10.22 8.22
N LYS A 203 -20.46 -9.21 8.78
CA LYS A 203 -21.88 -8.94 8.46
C LYS A 203 -22.08 -8.58 7.00
N VAL A 204 -21.24 -7.75 6.40
CA VAL A 204 -21.31 -7.46 4.95
C VAL A 204 -21.13 -8.75 4.13
N LEU A 205 -20.12 -9.58 4.45
CA LEU A 205 -19.87 -10.87 3.81
C LEU A 205 -21.12 -11.77 3.82
N LEU A 206 -21.83 -11.85 4.95
CA LEU A 206 -23.07 -12.61 5.04
C LEU A 206 -24.13 -12.11 4.06
N TYR A 207 -24.30 -10.80 3.94
CA TYR A 207 -25.31 -10.19 3.06
C TYR A 207 -24.95 -10.27 1.57
N VAL A 208 -23.67 -10.37 1.21
CA VAL A 208 -23.19 -10.34 -0.18
C VAL A 208 -22.79 -11.71 -0.73
N ILE A 209 -22.55 -12.71 0.13
CA ILE A 209 -22.21 -14.10 -0.28
C ILE A 209 -23.37 -15.05 -0.03
N TYR A 210 -23.93 -15.01 1.18
CA TYR A 210 -25.00 -15.93 1.59
C TYR A 210 -26.38 -15.37 1.27
N TRP A 211 -26.44 -14.06 0.98
CA TRP A 211 -27.62 -13.26 0.65
C TRP A 211 -28.70 -13.30 1.72
N ARG A 212 -29.49 -12.22 1.78
CA ARG A 212 -30.42 -12.00 2.89
C ARG A 212 -31.47 -13.10 2.95
N VAL A 213 -31.67 -13.61 4.16
CA VAL A 213 -32.88 -14.33 4.58
C VAL A 213 -33.66 -13.40 5.48
N GLY A 214 -34.92 -13.15 5.18
CA GLY A 214 -35.74 -12.21 5.94
C GLY A 214 -37.20 -12.64 6.01
N ASP A 215 -37.87 -12.18 7.06
CA ASP A 215 -39.32 -12.30 7.17
C ASP A 215 -39.94 -11.07 6.49
N SER A 216 -40.40 -11.24 5.26
CA SER A 216 -40.98 -10.15 4.47
C SER A 216 -42.13 -10.66 3.63
N LEU A 217 -43.29 -10.05 3.85
CA LEU A 217 -44.56 -10.41 3.20
C LEU A 217 -44.63 -9.97 1.72
N THR A 218 -43.76 -9.05 1.27
CA THR A 218 -43.71 -8.57 -0.11
C THR A 218 -42.27 -8.35 -0.58
N ASP A 219 -42.07 -8.51 -1.88
CA ASP A 219 -40.79 -8.28 -2.57
C ASP A 219 -40.26 -6.85 -2.35
N ASP A 220 -41.13 -5.84 -2.48
CA ASP A 220 -40.76 -4.44 -2.31
C ASP A 220 -40.23 -4.16 -0.89
N LYS A 221 -40.88 -4.76 0.12
CA LYS A 221 -40.44 -4.63 1.52
C LYS A 221 -39.10 -5.32 1.72
N PHE A 222 -38.94 -6.53 1.20
CA PHE A 222 -37.68 -7.27 1.28
C PHE A 222 -36.52 -6.49 0.68
N ARG A 223 -36.70 -5.91 -0.52
CA ARG A 223 -35.66 -5.12 -1.21
C ARG A 223 -35.34 -3.83 -0.46
N SER A 224 -36.36 -3.15 0.05
CA SER A 224 -36.20 -1.94 0.87
C SER A 224 -35.38 -2.24 2.12
N ASP A 225 -35.74 -3.29 2.86
CA ASP A 225 -35.03 -3.66 4.08
C ASP A 225 -33.59 -4.08 3.76
N TYR A 226 -33.37 -4.85 2.68
CA TYR A 226 -32.03 -5.29 2.27
C TYR A 226 -31.11 -4.09 1.97
N LYS A 227 -31.62 -3.14 1.19
CA LYS A 227 -30.92 -1.89 0.89
C LYS A 227 -30.64 -1.08 2.16
N ASN A 228 -31.61 -0.96 3.05
CA ASN A 228 -31.45 -0.18 4.29
C ASN A 228 -30.39 -0.79 5.20
N GLU A 229 -30.41 -2.11 5.40
CA GLU A 229 -29.43 -2.80 6.25
C GLU A 229 -28.01 -2.71 5.68
N LEU A 230 -27.84 -2.90 4.37
CA LEU A 230 -26.54 -2.73 3.72
C LEU A 230 -26.00 -1.29 3.86
N ASN A 231 -26.86 -0.27 3.72
CA ASN A 231 -26.45 1.13 3.92
C ASN A 231 -26.12 1.44 5.38
N ILE A 232 -26.83 0.84 6.34
CA ILE A 232 -26.51 0.95 7.77
C ILE A 232 -25.13 0.33 8.04
N LEU A 233 -24.86 -0.87 7.50
CA LEU A 233 -23.56 -1.52 7.62
C LEU A 233 -22.44 -0.68 7.01
N LEU A 234 -22.65 -0.08 5.83
CA LEU A 234 -21.67 0.81 5.22
C LEU A 234 -21.36 2.02 6.11
N ARG A 235 -22.38 2.63 6.71
CA ARG A 235 -22.18 3.75 7.65
C ARG A 235 -21.37 3.31 8.87
N GLN A 236 -21.67 2.15 9.42
CA GLN A 236 -20.93 1.59 10.56
C GLN A 236 -19.48 1.27 10.21
N LEU A 237 -19.22 0.79 8.99
CA LEU A 237 -17.86 0.56 8.50
C LEU A 237 -17.05 1.85 8.37
N LYS A 238 -17.64 2.90 7.80
CA LYS A 238 -17.00 4.22 7.73
C LYS A 238 -16.58 4.71 9.11
N GLN A 239 -17.51 4.64 10.07
CA GLN A 239 -17.24 5.01 11.46
C GLN A 239 -16.11 4.18 12.08
N ALA A 240 -16.09 2.86 11.86
CA ALA A 240 -15.04 1.99 12.38
C ALA A 240 -13.66 2.31 11.76
N VAL A 241 -13.63 2.59 10.44
CA VAL A 241 -12.40 2.94 9.72
C VAL A 241 -11.84 4.30 10.17
N ASP A 242 -12.70 5.28 10.44
CA ASP A 242 -12.31 6.60 10.92
C ASP A 242 -11.62 6.55 12.30
N LEU A 243 -11.91 5.53 13.11
CA LEU A 243 -11.34 5.36 14.45
C LEU A 243 -9.95 4.70 14.46
N ILE A 244 -9.56 4.07 13.35
CA ILE A 244 -8.27 3.37 13.21
C ILE A 244 -7.15 4.40 13.00
N LYS A 245 -6.04 4.25 13.73
CA LYS A 245 -4.88 5.18 13.72
C LYS A 245 -3.75 4.73 12.82
#